data_AF-A0A916LYV4-F1
#
_entry.id   AF-A0A916LYV4-F1
#
_cell.length_a   1.000
_cell.length_b   1.000
_cell.length_c   1.000
_cell.angle_alpha   90.00
_cell.angle_beta   90.00
_cell.angle_gamma   90.00
#
_symmetry.space_group_name_H-M   'P 1'
#
loop_
_entity.id
_entity.type
_entity.pdbx_description
1 polymer ?
#
loop_
_entity_poly.entity_id
_entity_poly.type
_entity_poly.pdbx_seq_one_letter_code
_entity_poly.pdbx_strand_id
1 'polypeptide(L)'
;MSQFGTLLRACRRQCQDPQTKKPLTQERLGELLGEVLGDYGYTGQAVSDWERGDSKIRVDNRRLLLALIEVLRRYGGLHSFKEANDLLLAGGYGPLDQAESSQVFPCESAATGSDTSAETTQPPPLGIGSSLRELLAQLNGQWRALWAAAAEGPPPIWPRALAMAIRQVLDHLTATQILKACLWTGVWLLTWGLISPSLHWPFASQEQAREALVWYAGGTLLLPLLIGALTPTKNISFWRQQHLESSVLVRAYTYQGAFLGFQVGYISLLALSFLGYYLGIRPVSGLDLIAAIVPVGLSYAVARLIPYNLWHAYHRLALSDGAIFFVFVFFGPGWSVFFYHYYSSLLAPPLGFLFWLLAITVSAGLSVWQQHKTGTSLIPAHVWALVYGGLLILYEVQQGARLFGIVFLGGLILAFAVLLAQNRLRLTLVGTFGLLVSSVLLEVCLQINPWAAVVVAGVIVFVWWRWGRKQVWLPWRFWGVLTAGTIGAWLMQHWAIPEVAVSLAFSLVTLVLLWKDK
;
A
#
# COMPACT_ATOMS: atom_id res chain seq x y z
N MET A 1 -19.97 28.55 -12.14
CA MET A 1 -18.90 28.65 -11.12
C MET A 1 -19.54 29.01 -9.80
N SER A 2 -19.18 28.33 -8.72
CA SER A 2 -19.63 28.72 -7.38
C SER A 2 -18.98 30.05 -6.97
N GLN A 3 -19.69 30.87 -6.19
CA GLN A 3 -19.15 32.12 -5.65
C GLN A 3 -17.85 31.89 -4.87
N PHE A 4 -17.81 30.82 -4.06
CA PHE A 4 -16.60 30.33 -3.40
C PHE A 4 -15.44 30.10 -4.36
N GLY A 5 -15.67 29.35 -5.44
CA GLY A 5 -14.61 29.00 -6.39
C GLY A 5 -14.03 30.22 -7.12
N THR A 6 -14.88 31.20 -7.42
CA THR A 6 -14.46 32.49 -7.98
C THR A 6 -13.62 33.31 -7.01
N LEU A 7 -14.05 33.43 -5.75
CA LEU A 7 -13.29 34.13 -4.70
C LEU A 7 -11.96 33.44 -4.40
N LEU A 8 -11.96 32.11 -4.23
CA LEU A 8 -10.76 31.32 -4.02
C LEU A 8 -9.73 31.51 -5.14
N ARG A 9 -10.18 31.49 -6.40
CA ARG A 9 -9.30 31.75 -7.55
C ARG A 9 -8.73 33.16 -7.53
N ALA A 10 -9.52 34.16 -7.14
CA ALA A 10 -9.08 35.54 -7.04
C ALA A 10 -8.01 35.70 -5.95
N CYS A 11 -8.29 35.22 -4.73
CA CYS A 11 -7.34 35.21 -3.61
C CYS A 11 -6.04 34.50 -3.99
N ARG A 12 -6.11 33.30 -4.59
CA ARG A 12 -4.90 32.57 -5.02
C ARG A 12 -4.06 33.36 -6.03
N ARG A 13 -4.70 34.04 -6.99
CA ARG A 13 -3.97 34.85 -7.99
C ARG A 13 -3.33 36.10 -7.39
N GLN A 14 -3.83 36.58 -6.26
CA GLN A 14 -3.21 37.67 -5.49
C GLN A 14 -2.05 37.18 -4.63
N CYS A 15 -2.04 35.90 -4.23
CA CYS A 15 -0.93 35.32 -3.50
C CYS A 15 0.37 35.30 -4.32
N GLN A 16 1.49 35.64 -3.68
CA GLN A 16 2.82 35.49 -4.28
C GLN A 16 3.54 34.24 -3.77
N ASP A 17 3.99 33.40 -4.69
CA ASP A 17 4.81 32.23 -4.38
C ASP A 17 6.15 32.69 -3.79
N PRO A 18 6.55 32.20 -2.60
CA PRO A 18 7.79 32.60 -1.96
C PRO A 18 9.03 32.26 -2.80
N GLN A 19 8.98 31.16 -3.57
CA GLN A 19 10.10 30.66 -4.36
C GLN A 19 10.20 31.36 -5.71
N THR A 20 9.09 31.45 -6.44
CA THR A 20 9.09 31.92 -7.82
C THR A 20 8.76 33.41 -7.96
N LYS A 21 8.24 34.06 -6.90
CA LYS A 21 7.70 35.43 -6.91
C LYS A 21 6.59 35.67 -7.93
N LYS A 22 6.00 34.61 -8.48
CA LYS A 22 4.85 34.63 -9.39
C LYS A 22 3.56 34.38 -8.61
N PRO A 23 2.38 34.65 -9.21
CA PRO A 23 1.11 34.23 -8.64
C PRO A 23 1.10 32.72 -8.34
N LEU A 24 0.55 32.30 -7.18
CA LEU A 24 0.47 30.88 -6.83
C LEU A 24 -0.27 30.08 -7.89
N THR A 25 0.31 28.96 -8.34
CA THR A 25 -0.39 27.98 -9.18
C THR A 25 -1.35 27.13 -8.34
N GLN A 26 -2.29 26.43 -8.99
CA GLN A 26 -3.19 25.50 -8.28
C GLN A 26 -2.41 24.35 -7.61
N GLU A 27 -1.39 23.83 -8.30
CA GLU A 27 -0.48 22.81 -7.79
C GLU A 27 0.28 23.31 -6.56
N ARG A 28 0.87 24.52 -6.63
CA ARG A 28 1.62 25.09 -5.52
C ARG A 28 0.74 25.40 -4.31
N LEU A 29 -0.49 25.85 -4.52
CA LEU A 29 -1.46 26.00 -3.42
C LEU A 29 -1.73 24.66 -2.73
N GLY A 30 -1.91 23.58 -3.51
CA GLY A 30 -2.12 22.23 -3.01
C GLY A 30 -0.95 21.69 -2.17
N GLU A 31 0.29 21.96 -2.59
CA GLU A 31 1.51 21.63 -1.84
C GLU A 31 1.60 22.40 -0.51
N LEU A 32 1.38 23.72 -0.54
CA LEU A 32 1.44 24.58 0.65
C LEU A 32 0.37 24.21 1.68
N LEU A 33 -0.81 23.77 1.23
CA LEU A 33 -1.84 23.20 2.11
C LEU A 33 -1.32 21.97 2.85
N GLY A 34 -0.56 21.10 2.19
CA GLY A 34 0.05 19.93 2.82
C GLY A 34 1.09 20.28 3.86
N GLU A 35 1.92 21.29 3.56
CA GLU A 35 2.91 21.81 4.51
C GLU A 35 2.24 22.31 5.80
N VAL A 36 1.12 23.04 5.71
CA VAL A 36 0.37 23.53 6.88
C VAL A 36 -0.36 22.40 7.61
N LEU A 37 -0.91 21.43 6.88
CA LEU A 37 -1.65 20.32 7.49
C LEU A 37 -0.74 19.25 8.10
N GLY A 38 0.53 19.20 7.71
CA GLY A 38 1.45 18.12 8.08
C GLY A 38 1.13 16.80 7.37
N ASP A 39 0.52 16.87 6.19
CA ASP A 39 0.16 15.72 5.35
C ASP A 39 0.71 15.89 3.92
N TYR A 40 0.29 15.02 2.99
CA TYR A 40 0.78 15.03 1.61
C TYR A 40 0.20 16.18 0.75
N GLY A 41 -0.65 17.04 1.33
CA GLY A 41 -1.32 18.13 0.64
C GLY A 41 -2.40 17.68 -0.31
N TYR A 42 -2.79 18.60 -1.19
CA TYR A 42 -3.84 18.38 -2.17
C TYR A 42 -3.25 18.51 -3.57
N THR A 43 -3.81 17.76 -4.52
CA THR A 43 -3.40 17.87 -5.92
C THR A 43 -3.88 19.20 -6.50
N GLY A 44 -3.16 19.74 -7.49
CA GLY A 44 -3.63 20.92 -8.24
C GLY A 44 -5.00 20.70 -8.89
N GLN A 45 -5.34 19.44 -9.21
CA GLN A 45 -6.66 19.06 -9.71
C GLN A 45 -7.75 19.29 -8.65
N ALA A 46 -7.53 18.89 -7.39
CA ALA A 46 -8.50 19.12 -6.32
C ALA A 46 -8.77 20.62 -6.13
N VAL A 47 -7.72 21.44 -6.13
CA VAL A 47 -7.83 22.90 -6.07
C VAL A 47 -8.61 23.44 -7.29
N SER A 48 -8.33 22.93 -8.48
CA SER A 48 -9.05 23.29 -9.71
C SER A 48 -10.54 22.95 -9.63
N ASP A 49 -10.89 21.79 -9.06
CA ASP A 49 -12.27 21.36 -8.87
C ASP A 49 -13.00 22.27 -7.86
N TRP A 50 -12.33 22.69 -6.78
CA TRP A 50 -12.87 23.67 -5.84
C TRP A 50 -13.11 25.03 -6.50
N GLU A 51 -12.16 25.50 -7.31
CA GLU A 51 -12.30 26.77 -8.04
C GLU A 51 -13.41 26.74 -9.08
N ARG A 52 -13.62 25.60 -9.74
CA ARG A 52 -14.71 25.43 -10.72
C ARG A 52 -16.07 25.24 -10.04
N GLY A 53 -16.06 24.75 -8.80
CA GLY A 53 -17.24 24.32 -8.07
C GLY A 53 -17.67 22.89 -8.39
N ASP A 54 -16.80 22.11 -9.03
CA ASP A 54 -17.03 20.68 -9.35
C ASP A 54 -16.94 19.81 -8.09
N SER A 55 -16.17 20.25 -7.09
CA SER A 55 -16.16 19.66 -5.75
C SER A 55 -16.23 20.74 -4.67
N LYS A 56 -16.71 20.37 -3.48
CA LYS A 56 -16.75 21.23 -2.30
C LYS A 56 -15.87 20.64 -1.21
N ILE A 57 -15.20 21.50 -0.46
CA ILE A 57 -14.57 21.09 0.79
C ILE A 57 -15.71 20.69 1.74
N ARG A 58 -15.65 19.51 2.33
CA ARG A 58 -16.71 19.06 3.23
C ARG A 58 -16.74 19.95 4.48
N VAL A 59 -17.93 20.27 4.98
CA VAL A 59 -18.14 21.17 6.14
C VAL A 59 -17.49 20.62 7.42
N ASP A 60 -17.38 19.30 7.54
CA ASP A 60 -16.71 18.61 8.64
C ASP A 60 -15.17 18.72 8.57
N ASN A 61 -14.60 19.06 7.41
CA ASN A 61 -13.16 19.27 7.26
C ASN A 61 -12.77 20.73 7.56
N ARG A 62 -13.13 21.20 8.76
CA ARG A 62 -12.84 22.57 9.22
C ARG A 62 -11.35 22.87 9.22
N ARG A 63 -10.52 21.87 9.56
CA ARG A 63 -9.06 21.96 9.54
C ARG A 63 -8.51 22.34 8.16
N LEU A 64 -9.03 21.77 7.07
CA LEU A 64 -8.64 22.15 5.71
C LEU A 64 -9.04 23.59 5.37
N LEU A 65 -10.22 24.03 5.79
CA LEU A 65 -10.67 25.42 5.57
C LEU A 65 -9.76 26.41 6.30
N LEU A 66 -9.38 26.13 7.54
CA LEU A 66 -8.45 26.96 8.31
C LEU A 66 -7.06 26.99 7.67
N ALA A 67 -6.53 25.84 7.25
CA ALA A 67 -5.26 25.77 6.53
C ALA A 67 -5.29 26.55 5.21
N LEU A 68 -6.40 26.50 4.49
CA LEU A 68 -6.60 27.28 3.27
C LEU A 68 -6.56 28.79 3.53
N ILE A 69 -7.28 29.26 4.55
CA ILE A 69 -7.27 30.69 4.91
C ILE A 69 -5.87 31.10 5.40
N GLU A 70 -5.21 30.26 6.19
CA GLU A 70 -3.85 30.52 6.67
C GLU A 70 -2.86 30.67 5.51
N VAL A 71 -2.88 29.77 4.53
CA VAL A 71 -2.03 29.85 3.33
C VAL A 71 -2.36 31.10 2.52
N LEU A 72 -3.64 31.36 2.25
CA LEU A 72 -4.05 32.54 1.47
C LEU A 72 -3.62 33.85 2.17
N ARG A 73 -3.78 33.95 3.49
CA ARG A 73 -3.31 35.09 4.28
C ARG A 73 -1.78 35.20 4.23
N ARG A 74 -1.07 34.12 4.55
CA ARG A 74 0.40 34.10 4.65
C ARG A 74 1.07 34.58 3.36
N TYR A 75 0.48 34.28 2.21
CA TYR A 75 1.01 34.67 0.91
C TYR A 75 0.34 35.90 0.28
N GLY A 76 -0.51 36.62 1.04
CA GLY A 76 -1.05 37.92 0.65
C GLY A 76 -2.29 37.91 -0.26
N GLY A 77 -3.03 36.80 -0.30
CA GLY A 77 -4.32 36.70 -1.00
C GLY A 77 -5.55 36.99 -0.13
N LEU A 78 -5.36 37.14 1.18
CA LEU A 78 -6.36 37.61 2.15
C LEU A 78 -5.69 38.61 3.09
N HIS A 79 -6.31 39.77 3.28
CA HIS A 79 -5.75 40.88 4.06
C HIS A 79 -6.47 41.11 5.39
N SER A 80 -7.72 40.67 5.52
CA SER A 80 -8.53 40.94 6.71
C SER A 80 -9.37 39.75 7.16
N PHE A 81 -9.77 39.77 8.43
CA PHE A 81 -10.73 38.84 9.01
C PHE A 81 -12.06 38.81 8.23
N LYS A 82 -12.51 39.98 7.77
CA LYS A 82 -13.74 40.12 6.98
C LYS A 82 -13.65 39.34 5.67
N GLU A 83 -12.55 39.49 4.93
CA GLU A 83 -12.36 38.78 3.65
C GLU A 83 -12.33 37.26 3.84
N ALA A 84 -11.73 36.78 4.93
CA ALA A 84 -11.75 35.36 5.27
C ALA A 84 -13.17 34.84 5.52
N ASN A 85 -13.99 35.59 6.26
CA ASN A 85 -15.39 35.23 6.49
C ASN A 85 -16.25 35.32 5.24
N ASP A 86 -16.03 36.34 4.40
CA ASP A 86 -16.73 36.48 3.11
C ASP A 86 -16.42 35.28 2.20
N LEU A 87 -15.16 34.81 2.17
CA LEU A 87 -14.77 33.60 1.46
C LEU A 87 -15.48 32.36 2.03
N LEU A 88 -15.53 32.20 3.36
CA LEU A 88 -16.20 31.05 4.00
C LEU A 88 -17.71 31.04 3.73
N LEU A 89 -18.37 32.19 3.90
CA LEU A 89 -19.81 32.34 3.68
C LEU A 89 -20.20 32.08 2.21
N ALA A 90 -19.36 32.50 1.25
CA ALA A 90 -19.56 32.18 -0.16
C ALA A 90 -19.51 30.67 -0.47
N GLY A 91 -18.89 29.87 0.39
CA GLY A 91 -18.87 28.41 0.33
C GLY A 91 -20.00 27.72 1.09
N GLY A 92 -20.82 28.48 1.83
CA GLY A 92 -21.79 27.95 2.77
C GLY A 92 -21.17 27.38 4.05
N TYR A 93 -19.96 27.82 4.39
CA TYR A 93 -19.29 27.46 5.64
C TYR A 93 -19.61 28.48 6.74
N GLY A 94 -19.54 28.05 8.00
CA GLY A 94 -19.65 28.97 9.13
C GLY A 94 -18.49 29.97 9.16
N PRO A 95 -18.69 31.20 9.65
CA PRO A 95 -17.60 32.16 9.84
C PRO A 95 -16.58 31.63 10.85
N LEU A 96 -15.38 32.21 10.86
CA LEU A 96 -14.33 31.92 11.84
C LEU A 96 -14.82 32.29 13.24
N ASP A 97 -14.66 31.37 14.20
CA ASP A 97 -14.89 31.69 15.60
C ASP A 97 -13.70 32.46 16.21
N GLN A 98 -13.81 32.85 17.47
CA GLN A 98 -12.78 33.64 18.14
C GLN A 98 -11.44 32.89 18.24
N ALA A 99 -11.46 31.59 18.54
CA ALA A 99 -10.25 30.78 18.67
C ALA A 99 -9.56 30.63 17.31
N GLU A 100 -10.33 30.28 16.27
CA GLU A 100 -9.86 30.17 14.90
C GLU A 100 -9.34 31.51 14.37
N SER A 101 -10.02 32.62 14.69
CA SER A 101 -9.59 33.97 14.35
C SER A 101 -8.24 34.31 14.98
N SER A 102 -8.01 33.93 16.24
CA SER A 102 -6.76 34.20 16.95
C SER A 102 -5.60 33.38 16.39
N GLN A 103 -5.89 32.16 15.91
CA GLN A 103 -4.92 31.31 15.23
C GLN A 103 -4.53 31.89 13.87
N VAL A 104 -5.51 32.33 13.08
CA VAL A 104 -5.29 32.79 11.71
C VAL A 104 -4.94 34.28 11.63
N PHE A 105 -5.25 35.11 12.62
CA PHE A 105 -4.96 36.55 12.67
C PHE A 105 -4.43 36.98 14.06
N PRO A 106 -3.19 36.58 14.44
CA PRO A 106 -2.67 36.78 15.81
C PRO A 106 -2.49 38.25 16.23
N CYS A 107 -2.37 39.18 15.27
CA CYS A 107 -2.00 40.57 15.55
C CYS A 107 -3.18 41.54 15.69
N GLU A 108 -4.40 41.16 15.31
CA GLU A 108 -5.59 42.05 15.42
C GLU A 108 -6.32 41.92 16.76
N SER A 109 -6.12 40.81 17.47
CA SER A 109 -6.82 40.54 18.75
C SER A 109 -6.19 41.20 19.98
N ALA A 110 -5.07 41.93 19.84
CA ALA A 110 -4.35 42.50 20.98
C ALA A 110 -5.00 43.76 21.62
N ALA A 111 -6.14 44.25 21.09
CA ALA A 111 -6.80 45.44 21.64
C ALA A 111 -7.99 45.15 22.58
N THR A 112 -8.40 43.90 22.81
CA THR A 112 -9.56 43.64 23.68
C THR A 112 -9.46 42.32 24.45
N GLY A 113 -8.92 42.41 25.67
CA GLY A 113 -9.49 41.73 26.85
C GLY A 113 -9.23 40.24 27.09
N SER A 114 -8.29 40.00 28.01
CA SER A 114 -8.31 39.05 29.14
C SER A 114 -8.54 37.54 28.90
N ASP A 115 -7.44 36.80 29.09
CA ASP A 115 -7.28 35.63 29.97
C ASP A 115 -8.42 34.62 30.05
N THR A 116 -8.36 33.60 29.21
CA THR A 116 -8.77 32.25 29.59
C THR A 116 -7.88 31.23 28.87
N SER A 117 -6.99 30.59 29.62
CA SER A 117 -6.14 29.49 29.14
C SER A 117 -7.02 28.28 28.79
N ALA A 118 -7.30 28.09 27.50
CA ALA A 118 -7.89 26.87 26.97
C ALA A 118 -6.79 26.03 26.32
N GLU A 119 -6.38 24.98 27.03
CA GLU A 119 -5.47 23.93 26.59
C GLU A 119 -6.05 23.24 25.35
N THR A 120 -5.56 23.63 24.18
CA THR A 120 -6.08 23.18 22.88
C THR A 120 -5.52 21.79 22.57
N THR A 121 -6.33 20.76 22.75
CA THR A 121 -6.03 19.39 22.37
C THR A 121 -6.07 19.25 20.85
N GLN A 122 -4.93 19.36 20.18
CA GLN A 122 -4.84 19.02 18.76
C GLN A 122 -5.10 17.51 18.57
N PRO A 123 -5.95 17.09 17.62
CA PRO A 123 -6.12 15.69 17.31
C PRO A 123 -4.86 15.12 16.62
N PRO A 124 -4.31 13.98 17.10
CA PRO A 124 -3.06 13.44 16.59
C PRO A 124 -3.17 13.02 15.12
N PRO A 125 -2.09 13.16 14.33
CA PRO A 125 -2.06 12.78 12.92
C PRO A 125 -2.26 11.27 12.74
N LEU A 126 -3.32 10.87 12.03
CA LEU A 126 -3.75 9.48 11.79
C LEU A 126 -2.99 8.77 10.64
N GLY A 127 -1.71 9.08 10.45
CA GLY A 127 -0.86 8.35 9.52
C GLY A 127 -0.28 7.08 10.18
N ILE A 128 -0.49 5.91 9.58
CA ILE A 128 0.21 4.67 10.02
C ILE A 128 1.74 4.91 10.03
N GLY A 129 2.25 5.73 9.11
CA GLY A 129 3.66 6.13 9.07
C GLY A 129 4.11 7.07 10.20
N SER A 130 3.29 8.03 10.64
CA SER A 130 3.65 8.92 11.75
C SER A 130 3.62 8.18 13.08
N SER A 131 2.61 7.34 13.30
CA SER A 131 2.51 6.51 14.51
C SER A 131 3.67 5.50 14.64
N LEU A 132 4.09 4.85 13.54
CA LEU A 132 5.25 3.96 13.57
C LEU A 132 6.54 4.74 13.87
N ARG A 133 6.72 5.93 13.27
CA ARG A 133 7.90 6.77 13.50
C ARG A 133 7.96 7.29 14.94
N GLU A 134 6.84 7.74 15.49
CA GLU A 134 6.72 8.15 16.89
C GLU A 134 6.99 6.97 17.83
N LEU A 135 6.42 5.80 17.55
CA LEU A 135 6.66 4.58 18.33
C LEU A 135 8.12 4.15 18.25
N LEU A 136 8.76 4.20 17.09
CA LEU A 136 10.19 3.93 16.92
C LEU A 136 11.06 4.97 17.63
N ALA A 137 10.69 6.26 17.59
CA ALA A 137 11.39 7.32 18.29
C ALA A 137 11.27 7.16 19.82
N GLN A 138 10.08 6.81 20.32
CA GLN A 138 9.81 6.54 21.72
C GLN A 138 10.59 5.30 22.19
N LEU A 139 10.55 4.21 21.43
CA LEU A 139 11.32 3.01 21.72
C LEU A 139 12.84 3.28 21.72
N ASN A 140 13.33 4.07 20.77
CA ASN A 140 14.74 4.46 20.70
C ASN A 140 15.13 5.33 21.92
N GLY A 141 14.26 6.26 22.33
CA GLY A 141 14.45 7.05 23.55
C GLY A 141 14.52 6.19 24.81
N GLN A 142 13.57 5.26 24.97
CA GLN A 142 13.55 4.30 26.08
C GLN A 142 14.79 3.41 26.09
N TRP A 143 15.21 2.90 24.92
CA TRP A 143 16.41 2.07 24.80
C TRP A 143 17.67 2.83 25.19
N ARG A 144 17.81 4.09 24.77
CA ARG A 144 18.96 4.92 25.14
C ARG A 144 19.02 5.17 26.65
N ALA A 145 17.88 5.43 27.29
CA ALA A 145 17.81 5.60 28.74
C ALA A 145 18.21 4.31 29.48
N LEU A 146 17.73 3.14 29.04
CA LEU A 146 18.11 1.84 29.60
C LEU A 146 19.60 1.54 29.42
N TRP A 147 20.18 1.86 28.27
CA TRP A 147 21.61 1.69 28.02
C TRP A 147 22.47 2.62 28.90
N ALA A 148 22.04 3.87 29.10
CA ALA A 148 22.73 4.80 29.99
C ALA A 148 22.71 4.31 31.44
N ALA A 149 21.55 3.88 31.94
CA ALA A 149 21.42 3.32 33.29
C ALA A 149 22.23 2.02 33.47
N ALA A 150 22.30 1.18 32.43
CA ALA A 150 23.11 -0.03 32.46
C ALA A 150 24.63 0.25 32.38
N ALA A 151 25.06 1.43 31.93
CA ALA A 151 26.48 1.75 31.80
C ALA A 151 27.19 1.93 33.16
N GLU A 152 26.45 2.22 34.24
CA GLU A 152 26.99 2.51 35.58
C GLU A 152 27.58 1.31 36.35
N GLY A 153 27.82 0.16 35.71
CA GLY A 153 28.36 -1.01 36.39
C GLY A 153 29.28 -1.87 35.51
N PRO A 154 29.69 -3.06 35.99
CA PRO A 154 30.79 -3.80 35.39
C PRO A 154 30.45 -4.32 33.98
N PRO A 155 31.37 -4.25 33.01
CA PRO A 155 31.15 -4.81 31.68
C PRO A 155 30.96 -6.35 31.77
N PRO A 156 30.16 -6.96 30.88
CA PRO A 156 29.46 -6.37 29.73
C PRO A 156 28.16 -5.65 30.12
N ILE A 157 27.81 -4.60 29.37
CA ILE A 157 26.64 -3.74 29.63
C ILE A 157 25.32 -4.41 29.18
N TRP A 158 25.37 -5.16 28.07
CA TRP A 158 24.18 -5.68 27.40
C TRP A 158 23.29 -6.61 28.26
N PRO A 159 23.81 -7.51 29.15
CA PRO A 159 22.94 -8.36 29.95
C PRO A 159 22.13 -7.56 30.98
N ARG A 160 22.71 -6.48 31.50
CA ARG A 160 22.06 -5.60 32.48
C ARG A 160 21.01 -4.73 31.81
N ALA A 161 21.31 -4.19 30.63
CA ALA A 161 20.34 -3.48 29.81
C ALA A 161 19.14 -4.38 29.45
N LEU A 162 19.40 -5.64 29.09
CA LEU A 162 18.35 -6.63 28.83
C LEU A 162 17.54 -6.95 30.10
N ALA A 163 18.19 -7.19 31.23
CA ALA A 163 17.51 -7.47 32.50
C ALA A 163 16.64 -6.29 32.97
N MET A 164 17.12 -5.05 32.82
CA MET A 164 16.36 -3.83 33.12
C MET A 164 15.17 -3.67 32.17
N ALA A 165 15.35 -3.93 30.87
CA ALA A 165 14.26 -3.91 29.90
C ALA A 165 13.18 -4.96 30.22
N ILE A 166 13.59 -6.19 30.53
CA ILE A 166 12.69 -7.27 30.95
C ILE A 166 11.95 -6.88 32.23
N ARG A 167 12.66 -6.36 33.23
CA ARG A 167 12.06 -5.91 34.50
C ARG A 167 11.07 -4.77 34.29
N GLN A 168 11.41 -3.76 33.48
CA GLN A 168 10.50 -2.66 33.16
C GLN A 168 9.23 -3.16 32.50
N VAL A 169 9.32 -4.13 31.57
CA VAL A 169 8.14 -4.77 30.97
C VAL A 169 7.36 -5.55 32.03
N LEU A 170 8.01 -6.39 32.84
CA LEU A 170 7.38 -7.19 33.88
C LEU A 170 6.67 -6.35 34.96
N ASP A 171 7.25 -5.22 35.36
CA ASP A 171 6.69 -4.32 36.38
C ASP A 171 5.39 -3.67 35.91
N HIS A 172 5.19 -3.54 34.59
CA HIS A 172 3.96 -3.01 33.99
C HIS A 172 2.95 -4.11 33.65
N LEU A 173 3.35 -5.38 33.69
CA LEU A 173 2.50 -6.51 33.33
C LEU A 173 1.55 -6.87 34.47
N THR A 174 0.30 -6.41 34.35
CA THR A 174 -0.78 -6.88 35.24
C THR A 174 -1.13 -8.34 34.95
N ALA A 175 -1.67 -9.06 35.94
CA ALA A 175 -2.13 -10.45 35.76
C ALA A 175 -3.09 -10.61 34.56
N THR A 176 -3.93 -9.60 34.32
CA THR A 176 -4.84 -9.57 33.16
C THR A 176 -4.09 -9.46 31.82
N GLN A 177 -2.99 -8.72 31.76
CA GLN A 177 -2.15 -8.61 30.57
C GLN A 177 -1.34 -9.89 30.33
N ILE A 178 -0.85 -10.54 31.39
CA ILE A 178 -0.18 -11.84 31.29
C ILE A 178 -1.15 -12.90 30.74
N LEU A 179 -2.38 -12.97 31.28
CA LEU A 179 -3.40 -13.89 30.78
C LEU A 179 -3.72 -13.60 29.30
N LYS A 180 -3.88 -12.33 28.92
CA LYS A 180 -4.08 -11.95 27.52
C LYS A 180 -2.90 -12.36 26.64
N ALA A 181 -1.67 -12.14 27.08
CA ALA A 181 -0.48 -12.56 26.35
C ALA A 181 -0.47 -14.08 26.15
N CYS A 182 -0.77 -14.86 27.19
CA CYS A 182 -0.88 -16.32 27.09
C CYS A 182 -1.98 -16.74 26.10
N LEU A 183 -3.14 -16.07 26.10
CA LEU A 183 -4.21 -16.34 25.14
C LEU A 183 -3.78 -16.03 23.70
N TRP A 184 -3.10 -14.90 23.46
CA TRP A 184 -2.56 -14.55 22.14
C TRP A 184 -1.47 -15.51 21.68
N THR A 185 -0.56 -15.92 22.57
CA THR A 185 0.43 -16.97 22.28
C THR A 185 -0.25 -18.29 21.93
N GLY A 186 -1.31 -18.67 22.66
CA GLY A 186 -2.11 -19.84 22.36
C GLY A 186 -2.77 -19.77 20.99
N VAL A 187 -3.37 -18.64 20.63
CA VAL A 187 -3.96 -18.40 19.29
C VAL A 187 -2.88 -18.48 18.20
N TRP A 188 -1.69 -17.93 18.45
CA TRP A 188 -0.58 -18.01 17.49
C TRP A 188 -0.06 -19.44 17.29
N LEU A 189 0.16 -20.21 18.37
CA LEU A 189 0.55 -21.61 18.27
C LEU A 189 -0.52 -22.46 17.60
N LEU A 190 -1.80 -22.21 17.90
CA LEU A 190 -2.93 -22.85 17.23
C LEU A 190 -2.99 -22.49 15.74
N THR A 191 -2.68 -21.22 15.40
CA THR A 191 -2.56 -20.77 14.01
C THR A 191 -1.47 -21.54 13.29
N TRP A 192 -0.28 -21.65 13.88
CA TRP A 192 0.81 -22.43 13.32
C TRP A 192 0.40 -23.90 13.10
N GLY A 193 -0.19 -24.56 14.10
CA GLY A 193 -0.60 -25.96 14.01
C GLY A 193 -1.69 -26.23 12.95
N LEU A 194 -2.68 -25.34 12.83
CA LEU A 194 -3.79 -25.51 11.88
C LEU A 194 -3.44 -25.09 10.43
N ILE A 195 -2.48 -24.18 10.26
CA ILE A 195 -2.18 -23.59 8.94
C ILE A 195 -0.90 -24.14 8.33
N SER A 196 0.16 -24.37 9.11
CA SER A 196 1.47 -24.81 8.61
C SER A 196 1.38 -26.05 7.71
N PRO A 197 0.55 -27.08 7.98
CA PRO A 197 0.39 -28.20 7.05
C PRO A 197 0.06 -27.76 5.62
N SER A 198 -0.80 -26.74 5.45
CA SER A 198 -1.18 -26.22 4.13
C SER A 198 -0.10 -25.36 3.45
N LEU A 199 0.88 -24.86 4.21
CA LEU A 199 2.00 -24.06 3.69
C LEU A 199 3.15 -24.91 3.16
N HIS A 200 3.17 -26.22 3.47
CA HIS A 200 4.13 -27.19 2.96
C HIS A 200 3.79 -27.62 1.52
N TRP A 201 3.71 -26.65 0.61
CA TRP A 201 3.49 -26.89 -0.79
C TRP A 201 4.80 -27.28 -1.49
N PRO A 202 4.83 -28.32 -2.35
CA PRO A 202 3.73 -29.21 -2.72
C PRO A 202 3.58 -30.37 -1.71
N PHE A 203 2.35 -30.86 -1.54
CA PHE A 203 2.07 -32.06 -0.75
C PHE A 203 2.68 -33.33 -1.37
N ALA A 204 3.10 -34.28 -0.53
CA ALA A 204 3.67 -35.54 -1.00
C ALA A 204 2.61 -36.49 -1.59
N SER A 205 1.35 -36.35 -1.14
CA SER A 205 0.23 -37.16 -1.62
C SER A 205 -1.08 -36.35 -1.61
N GLN A 206 -2.07 -36.82 -2.39
CA GLN A 206 -3.41 -36.24 -2.39
C GLN A 206 -4.12 -36.38 -1.04
N GLU A 207 -3.78 -37.41 -0.27
CA GLU A 207 -4.30 -37.62 1.09
C GLU A 207 -3.75 -36.55 2.05
N GLN A 208 -2.43 -36.29 2.00
CA GLN A 208 -1.81 -35.21 2.77
C GLN A 208 -2.36 -33.84 2.37
N ALA A 209 -2.61 -33.62 1.07
CA ALA A 209 -3.27 -32.41 0.58
C ALA A 209 -4.66 -32.25 1.19
N ARG A 210 -5.47 -33.31 1.17
CA ARG A 210 -6.81 -33.31 1.77
C ARG A 210 -6.76 -32.98 3.26
N GLU A 211 -5.89 -33.64 4.01
CA GLU A 211 -5.76 -33.42 5.45
C GLU A 211 -5.34 -31.97 5.76
N ALA A 212 -4.28 -31.48 5.10
CA ALA A 212 -3.79 -30.12 5.27
C ALA A 212 -4.86 -29.06 4.95
N LEU A 213 -5.65 -29.29 3.90
CA LEU A 213 -6.72 -28.39 3.48
C LEU A 213 -7.95 -28.44 4.41
N VAL A 214 -8.23 -29.58 5.05
CA VAL A 214 -9.25 -29.69 6.11
C VAL A 214 -8.82 -28.91 7.36
N TRP A 215 -7.57 -29.07 7.79
CA TRP A 215 -7.02 -28.29 8.91
C TRP A 215 -7.05 -26.79 8.63
N TYR A 216 -6.68 -26.38 7.41
CA TYR A 216 -6.78 -25.00 6.96
C TYR A 216 -8.23 -24.47 7.01
N ALA A 217 -9.20 -25.22 6.46
CA ALA A 217 -10.61 -24.83 6.48
C ALA A 217 -11.12 -24.66 7.92
N GLY A 218 -10.83 -25.63 8.80
CA GLY A 218 -11.18 -25.53 10.22
C GLY A 218 -10.52 -24.33 10.92
N GLY A 219 -9.22 -24.11 10.66
CA GLY A 219 -8.47 -22.99 11.20
C GLY A 219 -9.01 -21.63 10.77
N THR A 220 -9.38 -21.47 9.50
CA THR A 220 -9.96 -20.23 8.99
C THR A 220 -11.33 -19.89 9.55
N LEU A 221 -12.08 -20.88 10.05
CA LEU A 221 -13.35 -20.66 10.72
C LEU A 221 -13.15 -20.34 12.21
N LEU A 222 -12.26 -21.08 12.87
CA LEU A 222 -12.03 -20.99 14.32
C LEU A 222 -11.17 -19.77 14.71
N LEU A 223 -10.04 -19.55 14.05
CA LEU A 223 -9.03 -18.59 14.48
C LEU A 223 -9.51 -17.13 14.40
N PRO A 224 -10.19 -16.67 13.33
CA PRO A 224 -10.75 -15.33 13.30
C PRO A 224 -11.81 -15.09 14.39
N LEU A 225 -12.57 -16.11 14.79
CA LEU A 225 -13.50 -16.02 15.91
C LEU A 225 -12.75 -15.84 17.24
N LEU A 226 -11.65 -16.56 17.47
CA LEU A 226 -10.83 -16.37 18.66
C LEU A 226 -10.12 -14.99 18.66
N ILE A 227 -9.67 -14.52 17.50
CA ILE A 227 -9.02 -13.21 17.36
C ILE A 227 -10.04 -12.08 17.59
N GLY A 228 -11.21 -12.15 16.97
CA GLY A 228 -12.32 -11.22 17.22
C GLY A 228 -12.77 -11.26 18.69
N ALA A 229 -12.91 -12.48 19.22
CA ALA A 229 -12.76 -12.91 20.63
C ALA A 229 -12.01 -11.94 21.55
N LEU A 230 -10.70 -11.94 21.33
CA LEU A 230 -9.70 -11.26 22.15
C LEU A 230 -9.55 -9.78 21.81
N THR A 231 -10.04 -9.33 20.65
CA THR A 231 -9.96 -7.93 20.24
C THR A 231 -10.89 -7.07 21.11
N PRO A 232 -10.36 -6.06 21.84
CA PRO A 232 -11.16 -5.25 22.72
C PRO A 232 -12.06 -4.31 21.91
N THR A 233 -13.35 -4.33 22.21
CA THR A 233 -14.33 -3.35 21.69
C THR A 233 -14.87 -2.45 22.79
N LYS A 234 -14.90 -2.96 24.03
CA LYS A 234 -15.31 -2.23 25.23
C LYS A 234 -14.17 -1.35 25.75
N ASN A 235 -14.52 -0.26 26.42
CA ASN A 235 -13.58 0.69 27.05
C ASN A 235 -12.62 1.41 26.08
N ILE A 236 -12.93 1.40 24.78
CA ILE A 236 -12.26 2.28 23.83
C ILE A 236 -12.97 3.64 23.90
N SER A 237 -12.22 4.70 24.21
CA SER A 237 -12.73 6.07 24.36
C SER A 237 -13.61 6.50 23.19
N PHE A 238 -13.18 6.19 21.97
CA PHE A 238 -13.92 6.46 20.74
C PHE A 238 -15.32 5.83 20.74
N TRP A 239 -15.44 4.52 20.96
CA TRP A 239 -16.75 3.84 20.97
C TRP A 239 -17.64 4.28 22.12
N ARG A 240 -17.05 4.67 23.25
CA ARG A 240 -17.78 5.23 24.40
C ARG A 240 -18.37 6.60 24.08
N GLN A 241 -17.60 7.49 23.45
CA GLN A 241 -18.07 8.82 23.01
C GLN A 241 -19.23 8.72 22.02
N GLN A 242 -19.27 7.66 21.20
CA GLN A 242 -20.34 7.42 20.25
C GLN A 242 -21.51 6.61 20.83
N HIS A 243 -21.50 6.26 22.12
CA HIS A 243 -22.49 5.38 22.77
C HIS A 243 -22.65 4.00 22.08
N LEU A 244 -21.57 3.48 21.48
CA LEU A 244 -21.53 2.22 20.73
C LEU A 244 -20.69 1.12 21.40
N GLU A 245 -20.16 1.34 22.60
CA GLU A 245 -19.22 0.42 23.26
C GLU A 245 -19.78 -0.98 23.55
N SER A 246 -21.11 -1.10 23.69
CA SER A 246 -21.84 -2.38 23.90
C SER A 246 -22.58 -2.85 22.66
N SER A 247 -22.40 -2.18 21.52
CA SER A 247 -23.14 -2.49 20.30
C SER A 247 -22.73 -3.86 19.73
N VAL A 248 -23.73 -4.73 19.52
CA VAL A 248 -23.57 -6.01 18.82
C VAL A 248 -22.99 -5.78 17.42
N LEU A 249 -23.28 -4.65 16.77
CA LEU A 249 -22.79 -4.33 15.44
C LEU A 249 -21.29 -4.04 15.42
N VAL A 250 -20.77 -3.28 16.39
CA VAL A 250 -19.32 -3.08 16.52
C VAL A 250 -18.63 -4.45 16.64
N ARG A 251 -19.21 -5.34 17.44
CA ARG A 251 -18.66 -6.68 17.63
C ARG A 251 -18.73 -7.55 16.38
N ALA A 252 -19.85 -7.52 15.66
CA ALA A 252 -20.01 -8.23 14.38
C ALA A 252 -18.96 -7.77 13.37
N TYR A 253 -18.74 -6.45 13.26
CA TYR A 253 -17.74 -5.88 12.37
C TYR A 253 -16.30 -6.15 12.81
N THR A 254 -16.04 -6.29 14.12
CA THR A 254 -14.75 -6.79 14.62
C THR A 254 -14.49 -8.22 14.16
N TYR A 255 -15.48 -9.12 14.24
CA TYR A 255 -15.33 -10.48 13.72
C TYR A 255 -15.11 -10.47 12.20
N GLN A 256 -15.91 -9.71 11.45
CA GLN A 256 -15.73 -9.57 10.00
C GLN A 256 -14.33 -9.07 9.64
N GLY A 257 -13.80 -8.08 10.37
CA GLY A 257 -12.44 -7.61 10.19
C GLY A 257 -11.38 -8.65 10.53
N ALA A 258 -11.61 -9.44 11.59
CA ALA A 258 -10.73 -10.56 11.90
C ALA A 258 -10.70 -11.59 10.77
N PHE A 259 -11.86 -11.95 10.20
CA PHE A 259 -11.94 -12.88 9.06
C PHE A 259 -11.19 -12.32 7.84
N LEU A 260 -11.45 -11.08 7.45
CA LEU A 260 -10.79 -10.45 6.32
C LEU A 260 -9.26 -10.41 6.50
N GLY A 261 -8.79 -9.87 7.63
CA GLY A 261 -7.36 -9.74 7.88
C GLY A 261 -6.63 -11.08 7.96
N PHE A 262 -7.30 -12.11 8.51
CA PHE A 262 -6.75 -13.46 8.56
C PHE A 262 -6.61 -14.06 7.16
N GLN A 263 -7.64 -13.96 6.31
CA GLN A 263 -7.59 -14.48 4.94
C GLN A 263 -6.52 -13.76 4.11
N VAL A 264 -6.41 -12.43 4.22
CA VAL A 264 -5.37 -11.66 3.53
C VAL A 264 -3.98 -12.10 3.99
N GLY A 265 -3.77 -12.26 5.30
CA GLY A 265 -2.49 -12.71 5.83
C GLY A 265 -2.15 -14.13 5.41
N TYR A 266 -3.11 -15.06 5.48
CA TYR A 266 -2.90 -16.44 5.02
C TYR A 266 -2.60 -16.50 3.53
N ILE A 267 -3.39 -15.85 2.68
CA ILE A 267 -3.19 -15.84 1.23
C ILE A 267 -1.80 -15.29 0.91
N SER A 268 -1.33 -14.27 1.65
CA SER A 268 0.02 -13.74 1.48
C SER A 268 1.10 -14.78 1.80
N LEU A 269 0.93 -15.56 2.88
CA LEU A 269 1.87 -16.65 3.22
C LEU A 269 1.82 -17.80 2.21
N LEU A 270 0.62 -18.24 1.84
CA LEU A 270 0.44 -19.28 0.85
C LEU A 270 1.04 -18.86 -0.50
N ALA A 271 0.88 -17.59 -0.86
CA ALA A 271 1.51 -17.00 -2.01
C ALA A 271 3.06 -17.08 -1.85
N LEU A 272 3.63 -16.67 -0.73
CA LEU A 272 5.08 -16.84 -0.52
C LEU A 272 5.55 -18.32 -0.62
N SER A 273 4.77 -19.27 -0.10
CA SER A 273 5.06 -20.71 -0.22
C SER A 273 5.02 -21.21 -1.67
N PHE A 274 3.97 -20.84 -2.42
CA PHE A 274 3.87 -21.18 -3.84
C PHE A 274 5.02 -20.58 -4.64
N LEU A 275 5.35 -19.32 -4.38
CA LEU A 275 6.46 -18.66 -5.03
C LEU A 275 7.77 -19.36 -4.70
N GLY A 276 8.00 -19.70 -3.43
CA GLY A 276 9.16 -20.49 -3.00
C GLY A 276 9.29 -21.80 -3.76
N TYR A 277 8.18 -22.53 -3.95
CA TYR A 277 8.16 -23.75 -4.76
C TYR A 277 8.62 -23.52 -6.22
N TYR A 278 8.04 -22.54 -6.92
CA TYR A 278 8.47 -22.22 -8.30
C TYR A 278 9.85 -21.58 -8.38
N LEU A 279 10.43 -21.14 -7.27
CA LEU A 279 11.81 -20.67 -7.22
C LEU A 279 12.79 -21.78 -6.79
N GLY A 280 12.30 -22.99 -6.48
CA GLY A 280 13.12 -24.06 -5.92
C GLY A 280 13.65 -23.76 -4.51
N ILE A 281 13.06 -22.79 -3.81
CA ILE A 281 13.42 -22.44 -2.44
C ILE A 281 12.78 -23.48 -1.52
N ARG A 282 13.62 -24.25 -0.83
CA ARG A 282 13.14 -25.22 0.16
C ARG A 282 12.54 -24.49 1.36
N PRO A 283 11.39 -24.93 1.88
CA PRO A 283 10.85 -24.37 3.11
C PRO A 283 11.85 -24.59 4.25
N VAL A 284 12.20 -23.52 4.97
CA VAL A 284 13.09 -23.60 6.12
C VAL A 284 12.25 -23.94 7.34
N SER A 285 12.51 -25.11 7.94
CA SER A 285 11.84 -25.56 9.16
C SER A 285 11.91 -24.48 10.25
N GLY A 286 10.76 -24.04 10.74
CA GLY A 286 10.64 -23.01 11.79
C GLY A 286 10.31 -21.61 11.29
N LEU A 287 10.53 -21.28 10.00
CA LEU A 287 10.04 -20.00 9.46
C LEU A 287 8.51 -19.95 9.47
N ASP A 288 7.83 -21.07 9.30
CA ASP A 288 6.38 -21.18 9.40
C ASP A 288 5.81 -20.70 10.74
N LEU A 289 6.53 -20.96 11.83
CA LEU A 289 6.12 -20.54 13.17
C LEU A 289 6.15 -19.01 13.26
N ILE A 290 7.22 -18.38 12.78
CA ILE A 290 7.33 -16.92 12.73
C ILE A 290 6.32 -16.33 11.74
N ALA A 291 6.17 -16.96 10.57
CA ALA A 291 5.25 -16.55 9.52
C ALA A 291 3.79 -16.55 10.01
N ALA A 292 3.40 -17.50 10.86
CA ALA A 292 2.05 -17.57 11.45
C ALA A 292 1.67 -16.31 12.25
N ILE A 293 2.62 -15.44 12.64
CA ILE A 293 2.33 -14.13 13.23
C ILE A 293 1.60 -13.23 12.22
N VAL A 294 1.89 -13.34 10.93
CA VAL A 294 1.31 -12.47 9.88
C VAL A 294 -0.22 -12.53 9.82
N PRO A 295 -0.88 -13.70 9.65
CA PRO A 295 -2.34 -13.77 9.64
C PRO A 295 -2.95 -13.34 10.97
N VAL A 296 -2.32 -13.64 12.11
CA VAL A 296 -2.81 -13.21 13.44
C VAL A 296 -2.75 -11.69 13.59
N GLY A 297 -1.61 -11.08 13.25
CA GLY A 297 -1.38 -9.64 13.35
C GLY A 297 -2.27 -8.84 12.40
N LEU A 298 -2.40 -9.27 11.15
CA LEU A 298 -3.30 -8.63 10.19
C LEU A 298 -4.77 -8.80 10.58
N SER A 299 -5.17 -9.99 11.04
CA SER A 299 -6.52 -10.23 11.56
C SER A 299 -6.85 -9.28 12.71
N TYR A 300 -5.96 -9.14 13.70
CA TYR A 300 -6.14 -8.20 14.80
C TYR A 300 -6.20 -6.74 14.36
N ALA A 301 -5.31 -6.30 13.48
CA ALA A 301 -5.28 -4.93 12.97
C ALA A 301 -6.58 -4.59 12.21
N VAL A 302 -7.03 -5.47 11.32
CA VAL A 302 -8.23 -5.27 10.50
C VAL A 302 -9.49 -5.39 11.35
N ALA A 303 -9.53 -6.24 12.38
CA ALA A 303 -10.62 -6.33 13.35
C ALA A 303 -10.88 -5.01 14.09
N ARG A 304 -9.85 -4.18 14.29
CA ARG A 304 -9.99 -2.83 14.85
C ARG A 304 -10.34 -1.79 13.79
N LEU A 305 -9.78 -1.94 12.59
CA LEU A 305 -9.89 -0.94 11.53
C LEU A 305 -11.26 -0.94 10.82
N ILE A 306 -11.85 -2.11 10.52
CA ILE A 306 -13.12 -2.18 9.79
C ILE A 306 -14.26 -1.44 10.50
N PRO A 307 -14.59 -1.71 11.77
CA PRO A 307 -15.71 -1.02 12.42
C PRO A 307 -15.48 0.49 12.43
N TYR A 308 -14.23 0.94 12.69
CA TYR A 308 -13.87 2.35 12.65
C TYR A 308 -14.08 2.98 11.27
N ASN A 309 -13.59 2.33 10.21
CA ASN A 309 -13.71 2.82 8.84
C ASN A 309 -15.16 2.87 8.35
N LEU A 310 -15.98 1.87 8.69
CA LEU A 310 -17.41 1.87 8.35
C LEU A 310 -18.14 3.01 9.07
N TRP A 311 -17.88 3.20 10.37
CA TRP A 311 -18.44 4.32 11.10
C TRP A 311 -17.98 5.66 10.52
N HIS A 312 -16.70 5.81 10.19
CA HIS A 312 -16.17 7.04 9.61
C HIS A 312 -16.75 7.34 8.22
N ALA A 313 -17.02 6.30 7.43
CA ALA A 313 -17.58 6.45 6.09
C ALA A 313 -19.07 6.86 6.10
N TYR A 314 -19.85 6.28 7.01
CA TYR A 314 -21.32 6.43 7.01
C TYR A 314 -21.87 7.25 8.18
N HIS A 315 -21.03 7.64 9.14
CA HIS A 315 -21.39 8.24 10.42
C HIS A 315 -22.40 7.41 11.24
N ARG A 316 -22.53 6.11 10.92
CA ARG A 316 -23.38 5.14 11.58
C ARG A 316 -22.83 3.74 11.35
N LEU A 317 -23.31 2.78 12.13
CA LEU A 317 -23.10 1.35 11.86
C LEU A 317 -24.48 0.72 11.65
N ALA A 318 -24.85 0.45 10.40
CA ALA A 318 -25.95 -0.44 10.06
C ALA A 318 -25.41 -1.72 9.43
N LEU A 319 -26.11 -2.85 9.58
CA LEU A 319 -25.68 -4.13 9.00
C LEU A 319 -25.56 -4.06 7.46
N SER A 320 -26.42 -3.28 6.82
CA SER A 320 -26.42 -3.04 5.36
C SER A 320 -25.10 -2.47 4.84
N ASP A 321 -24.38 -1.71 5.67
CA ASP A 321 -23.21 -0.94 5.25
C ASP A 321 -21.97 -1.85 5.06
N GLY A 322 -22.00 -3.07 5.58
CA GLY A 322 -20.92 -4.06 5.47
C GLY A 322 -21.36 -5.51 5.26
N ALA A 323 -22.65 -5.78 5.06
CA ALA A 323 -23.20 -7.14 4.92
C ALA A 323 -22.47 -8.00 3.87
N ILE A 324 -22.06 -7.40 2.75
CA ILE A 324 -21.38 -8.12 1.66
C ILE A 324 -20.08 -8.80 2.12
N PHE A 325 -19.40 -8.22 3.11
CA PHE A 325 -18.12 -8.72 3.59
C PHE A 325 -18.26 -9.92 4.54
N PHE A 326 -19.45 -10.28 4.99
CA PHE A 326 -19.64 -11.55 5.72
C PHE A 326 -19.37 -12.77 4.85
N VAL A 327 -19.34 -12.61 3.51
CA VAL A 327 -18.92 -13.67 2.59
C VAL A 327 -17.50 -14.17 2.88
N PHE A 328 -16.63 -13.34 3.49
CA PHE A 328 -15.26 -13.72 3.82
C PHE A 328 -15.16 -14.88 4.84
N VAL A 329 -16.23 -15.17 5.59
CA VAL A 329 -16.31 -16.37 6.44
C VAL A 329 -16.20 -17.65 5.59
N PHE A 330 -16.77 -17.63 4.38
CA PHE A 330 -16.77 -18.77 3.46
C PHE A 330 -15.50 -18.86 2.61
N PHE A 331 -14.64 -17.84 2.62
CA PHE A 331 -13.44 -17.83 1.77
C PHE A 331 -12.48 -18.94 2.15
N GLY A 332 -12.24 -19.20 3.43
CA GLY A 332 -11.33 -20.26 3.86
C GLY A 332 -11.75 -21.66 3.39
N PRO A 333 -12.98 -22.11 3.71
CA PRO A 333 -13.52 -23.35 3.15
C PRO A 333 -13.57 -23.37 1.62
N GLY A 334 -13.95 -22.24 0.99
CA GLY A 334 -13.99 -22.12 -0.47
C GLY A 334 -12.60 -22.30 -1.11
N TRP A 335 -11.58 -21.66 -0.55
CA TRP A 335 -10.19 -21.81 -0.96
C TRP A 335 -9.69 -23.24 -0.74
N SER A 336 -10.06 -23.86 0.39
CA SER A 336 -9.72 -25.26 0.67
C SER A 336 -10.25 -26.20 -0.43
N VAL A 337 -11.53 -26.06 -0.81
CA VAL A 337 -12.13 -26.84 -1.90
C VAL A 337 -11.47 -26.52 -3.24
N PHE A 338 -11.20 -25.24 -3.52
CA PHE A 338 -10.53 -24.82 -4.74
C PHE A 338 -9.13 -25.44 -4.86
N PHE A 339 -8.28 -25.30 -3.84
CA PHE A 339 -6.92 -25.85 -3.86
C PHE A 339 -6.91 -27.36 -3.93
N TYR A 340 -7.89 -28.04 -3.33
CA TYR A 340 -8.01 -29.50 -3.43
C TYR A 340 -8.32 -29.94 -4.87
N HIS A 341 -9.33 -29.32 -5.51
CA HIS A 341 -9.75 -29.72 -6.86
C HIS A 341 -8.77 -29.30 -7.95
N TYR A 342 -8.13 -28.15 -7.81
CA TYR A 342 -7.17 -27.64 -8.79
C TYR A 342 -5.71 -27.96 -8.41
N TYR A 343 -5.48 -28.83 -7.42
CA TYR A 343 -4.15 -29.17 -6.92
C TYR A 343 -3.19 -29.59 -8.04
N SER A 344 -3.59 -30.57 -8.86
CA SER A 344 -2.79 -31.08 -9.98
C SER A 344 -2.52 -30.02 -11.05
N SER A 345 -3.51 -29.15 -11.32
CA SER A 345 -3.36 -28.05 -12.28
C SER A 345 -2.42 -26.97 -11.76
N LEU A 346 -2.47 -26.66 -10.47
CA LEU A 346 -1.55 -25.71 -9.84
C LEU A 346 -0.13 -26.26 -9.82
N LEU A 347 0.08 -27.56 -9.61
CA LEU A 347 1.41 -28.16 -9.70
C LEU A 347 2.06 -28.06 -11.09
N ALA A 348 1.27 -27.95 -12.16
CA ALA A 348 1.82 -27.77 -13.49
C ALA A 348 2.57 -26.42 -13.56
N PRO A 349 3.90 -26.39 -13.80
CA PRO A 349 4.69 -25.17 -13.81
C PRO A 349 4.11 -24.01 -14.65
N PRO A 350 3.64 -24.23 -15.90
CA PRO A 350 3.14 -23.11 -16.71
C PRO A 350 1.84 -22.53 -16.16
N LEU A 351 0.95 -23.35 -15.60
CA LEU A 351 -0.33 -22.89 -15.06
C LEU A 351 -0.14 -22.19 -13.71
N GLY A 352 0.72 -22.72 -12.86
CA GLY A 352 1.10 -22.11 -11.60
C GLY A 352 1.75 -20.75 -11.78
N PHE A 353 2.70 -20.65 -12.70
CA PHE A 353 3.34 -19.39 -13.05
C PHE A 353 2.36 -18.39 -13.65
N LEU A 354 1.48 -18.83 -14.56
CA LEU A 354 0.43 -17.98 -15.12
C LEU A 354 -0.49 -17.40 -14.04
N PHE A 355 -0.88 -18.21 -13.06
CA PHE A 355 -1.69 -17.77 -11.92
C PHE A 355 -0.97 -16.69 -11.10
N TRP A 356 0.34 -16.84 -10.90
CA TRP A 356 1.19 -15.85 -10.26
C TRP A 356 1.25 -14.53 -11.01
N LEU A 357 1.50 -14.60 -12.31
CA LEU A 357 1.54 -13.40 -13.14
C LEU A 357 0.19 -12.68 -13.10
N LEU A 358 -0.92 -13.42 -13.13
CA LEU A 358 -2.26 -12.86 -12.99
C LEU A 358 -2.48 -12.20 -11.62
N ALA A 359 -2.08 -12.85 -10.53
CA ALA A 359 -2.23 -12.32 -9.17
C ALA A 359 -1.41 -11.02 -8.97
N ILE A 360 -0.15 -11.00 -9.41
CA ILE A 360 0.69 -9.80 -9.35
C ILE A 360 0.14 -8.71 -10.27
N THR A 361 -0.34 -9.08 -11.46
CA THR A 361 -1.00 -8.17 -12.42
C THR A 361 -2.19 -7.45 -11.79
N VAL A 362 -3.09 -8.20 -11.16
CA VAL A 362 -4.27 -7.63 -10.48
C VAL A 362 -3.83 -6.72 -9.33
N SER A 363 -2.85 -7.15 -8.53
CA SER A 363 -2.32 -6.37 -7.40
C SER A 363 -1.66 -5.06 -7.84
N ALA A 364 -0.87 -5.09 -8.92
CA ALA A 364 -0.26 -3.92 -9.52
C ALA A 364 -1.33 -3.00 -10.12
N GLY A 365 -2.32 -3.55 -10.83
CA GLY A 365 -3.44 -2.80 -11.38
C GLY A 365 -4.26 -2.07 -10.30
N LEU A 366 -4.57 -2.76 -9.20
CA LEU A 366 -5.24 -2.17 -8.03
C LEU A 366 -4.39 -1.09 -7.36
N SER A 367 -3.08 -1.31 -7.23
CA SER A 367 -2.15 -0.31 -6.67
C SER A 367 -2.06 0.95 -7.53
N VAL A 368 -2.01 0.79 -8.86
CA VAL A 368 -2.01 1.91 -9.82
C VAL A 368 -3.36 2.63 -9.78
N TRP A 369 -4.46 1.90 -9.72
CA TRP A 369 -5.79 2.49 -9.58
C TRP A 369 -5.92 3.29 -8.28
N GLN A 370 -5.42 2.75 -7.17
CA GLN A 370 -5.37 3.45 -5.89
C GLN A 370 -4.51 4.71 -6.00
N GLN A 371 -3.32 4.63 -6.59
CA GLN A 371 -2.43 5.77 -6.82
C GLN A 371 -3.14 6.87 -7.61
N HIS A 372 -3.87 6.51 -8.66
CA HIS A 372 -4.63 7.45 -9.48
C HIS A 372 -5.75 8.12 -8.67
N LYS A 373 -6.38 7.39 -7.75
CA LYS A 373 -7.50 7.89 -6.95
C LYS A 373 -7.05 8.74 -5.75
N THR A 374 -5.96 8.36 -5.09
CA THR A 374 -5.50 8.99 -3.83
C THR A 374 -4.24 9.83 -3.98
N GLY A 375 -3.64 9.87 -5.18
CA GLY A 375 -2.35 10.50 -5.44
C GLY A 375 -1.15 9.77 -4.83
N THR A 376 -1.38 8.66 -4.11
CA THR A 376 -0.38 7.96 -3.31
C THR A 376 -0.54 6.45 -3.46
N SER A 377 0.57 5.75 -3.73
CA SER A 377 0.63 4.29 -3.65
C SER A 377 1.55 3.90 -2.50
N LEU A 378 1.17 2.90 -1.72
CA LEU A 378 2.03 2.31 -0.69
C LEU A 378 3.35 1.78 -1.30
N ILE A 379 3.27 1.21 -2.50
CA ILE A 379 4.41 0.70 -3.25
C ILE A 379 4.42 1.39 -4.62
N PRO A 380 5.46 2.19 -4.95
CA PRO A 380 5.58 2.84 -6.24
C PRO A 380 5.56 1.83 -7.40
N ALA A 381 4.95 2.21 -8.53
CA ALA A 381 4.81 1.31 -9.69
C ALA A 381 6.15 0.74 -10.22
N HIS A 382 7.25 1.49 -10.11
CA HIS A 382 8.57 1.00 -10.51
C HIS A 382 9.09 -0.11 -9.60
N VAL A 383 8.74 -0.11 -8.30
CA VAL A 383 9.10 -1.19 -7.37
C VAL A 383 8.33 -2.46 -7.73
N TRP A 384 7.04 -2.35 -8.08
CA TRP A 384 6.26 -3.48 -8.60
C TRP A 384 6.85 -4.06 -9.88
N ALA A 385 7.31 -3.21 -10.80
CA ALA A 385 7.98 -3.67 -12.02
C ALA A 385 9.26 -4.46 -11.72
N LEU A 386 10.05 -4.02 -10.74
CA LEU A 386 11.26 -4.73 -10.31
C LEU A 386 10.92 -6.07 -9.62
N VAL A 387 9.91 -6.10 -8.75
CA VAL A 387 9.46 -7.34 -8.10
C VAL A 387 8.97 -8.33 -9.15
N TYR A 388 8.02 -7.92 -10.01
CA TYR A 388 7.48 -8.77 -11.07
C TYR A 388 8.57 -9.28 -12.00
N GLY A 389 9.44 -8.38 -12.45
CA GLY A 389 10.52 -8.74 -13.35
C GLY A 389 11.57 -9.64 -12.70
N GLY A 390 11.91 -9.41 -11.43
CA GLY A 390 12.81 -10.28 -10.68
C GLY A 390 12.28 -11.71 -10.57
N LEU A 391 10.98 -11.88 -10.35
CA LEU A 391 10.35 -13.20 -10.33
C LEU A 391 10.35 -13.87 -11.71
N LEU A 392 10.12 -13.10 -12.78
CA LEU A 392 10.20 -13.59 -14.16
C LEU A 392 11.62 -14.08 -14.49
N ILE A 393 12.64 -13.31 -14.13
CA ILE A 393 14.06 -13.69 -14.30
C ILE A 393 14.38 -14.98 -13.55
N LEU A 394 13.98 -15.08 -12.28
CA LEU A 394 14.27 -16.27 -11.49
C LEU A 394 13.56 -17.51 -12.04
N TYR A 395 12.34 -17.36 -12.55
CA TYR A 395 11.62 -18.43 -13.24
C TYR A 395 12.38 -18.91 -14.48
N GLU A 396 12.83 -17.98 -15.34
CA GLU A 396 13.64 -18.31 -16.52
C GLU A 396 14.94 -19.04 -16.14
N VAL A 397 15.63 -18.57 -15.09
CA VAL A 397 16.83 -19.25 -14.56
C VAL A 397 16.51 -20.68 -14.15
N GLN A 398 15.38 -20.90 -13.46
CA GLN A 398 14.98 -22.24 -13.02
C GLN A 398 14.62 -23.16 -14.19
N GLN A 399 14.02 -22.63 -15.26
CA GLN A 399 13.72 -23.38 -16.48
C GLN A 399 14.96 -23.71 -17.33
N GLY A 400 16.16 -23.31 -16.87
CA GLY A 400 17.40 -23.50 -17.63
C GLY A 400 17.46 -22.62 -18.87
N ALA A 401 16.82 -21.44 -18.82
CA ALA A 401 16.89 -20.49 -19.90
C ALA A 401 18.34 -20.09 -20.18
N ARG A 402 18.59 -19.76 -21.44
CA ARG A 402 19.87 -19.27 -21.93
C ARG A 402 20.25 -17.97 -21.22
N LEU A 403 21.53 -17.80 -20.86
CA LEU A 403 22.07 -16.62 -20.18
C LEU A 403 21.64 -15.31 -20.85
N PHE A 404 21.69 -15.25 -22.18
CA PHE A 404 21.28 -14.07 -22.93
C PHE A 404 19.80 -13.77 -22.78
N GLY A 405 18.93 -14.78 -22.73
CA GLY A 405 17.49 -14.60 -22.49
C GLY A 405 17.23 -13.94 -21.13
N ILE A 406 17.92 -14.44 -20.10
CA ILE A 406 17.87 -13.90 -18.74
C ILE A 406 18.37 -12.44 -18.69
N VAL A 407 19.52 -12.16 -19.30
CA VAL A 407 20.12 -10.82 -19.35
C VAL A 407 19.26 -9.84 -20.15
N PHE A 408 18.72 -10.28 -21.29
CA PHE A 408 17.81 -9.49 -22.13
C PHE A 408 16.55 -9.09 -21.38
N LEU A 409 15.88 -10.07 -20.76
CA LEU A 409 14.70 -9.86 -19.94
C LEU A 409 15.00 -8.90 -18.78
N GLY A 410 16.11 -9.11 -18.06
CA GLY A 410 16.55 -8.23 -16.98
C GLY A 410 16.80 -6.80 -17.44
N GLY A 411 17.40 -6.60 -18.62
CA GLY A 411 17.58 -5.28 -19.21
C GLY A 411 16.27 -4.58 -19.56
N LEU A 412 15.28 -5.32 -20.10
CA LEU A 412 13.94 -4.77 -20.38
C LEU A 412 13.21 -4.35 -19.11
N ILE A 413 13.23 -5.20 -18.06
CA ILE A 413 12.63 -4.90 -16.76
C ILE A 413 13.27 -3.65 -16.14
N LEU A 414 14.61 -3.59 -16.13
CA LEU A 414 15.35 -2.46 -15.59
C LEU A 414 15.02 -1.18 -16.36
N ALA A 415 15.00 -1.23 -17.69
CA ALA A 415 14.63 -0.08 -18.51
C ALA A 415 13.20 0.39 -18.21
N PHE A 416 12.25 -0.54 -18.10
CA PHE A 416 10.87 -0.22 -17.76
C PHE A 416 10.76 0.42 -16.36
N ALA A 417 11.43 -0.14 -15.35
CA ALA A 417 11.43 0.38 -13.98
C ALA A 417 12.07 1.77 -13.89
N VAL A 418 13.21 2.01 -14.55
CA VAL A 418 13.88 3.31 -14.59
C VAL A 418 13.01 4.36 -15.27
N LEU A 419 12.41 4.01 -16.42
CA LEU A 419 11.54 4.94 -17.14
C LEU A 419 10.23 5.25 -16.39
N LEU A 420 9.72 4.28 -15.60
CA LEU A 420 8.61 4.49 -14.67
C LEU A 420 9.02 5.45 -13.55
N ALA A 421 10.18 5.22 -12.92
CA ALA A 421 10.69 6.08 -11.84
C ALA A 421 10.93 7.52 -12.30
N GLN A 422 11.30 7.73 -13.56
CA GLN A 422 11.47 9.05 -14.17
C GLN A 422 10.17 9.69 -14.65
N ASN A 423 9.00 9.06 -14.44
CA ASN A 423 7.70 9.50 -14.97
C ASN A 423 7.70 9.73 -16.50
N ARG A 424 8.59 9.04 -17.24
CA ARG A 424 8.67 9.14 -18.71
C ARG A 424 7.74 8.17 -19.41
N LEU A 425 7.24 7.17 -18.68
CA LEU A 425 6.18 6.29 -19.13
C LEU A 425 4.82 6.87 -18.79
N ARG A 426 3.99 7.10 -19.81
CA ARG A 426 2.58 7.40 -19.61
C ARG A 426 1.79 6.11 -19.77
N LEU A 427 1.42 5.52 -18.64
CA LEU A 427 0.56 4.35 -18.57
C LEU A 427 -0.79 4.76 -18.01
N THR A 428 -1.83 4.63 -18.83
CA THR A 428 -3.21 4.66 -18.35
C THR A 428 -3.55 3.30 -17.73
N LEU A 429 -4.54 3.24 -16.83
CA LEU A 429 -5.00 1.98 -16.25
C LEU A 429 -5.38 0.95 -17.33
N VAL A 430 -6.12 1.39 -18.36
CA VAL A 430 -6.53 0.56 -19.49
C VAL A 430 -5.31 0.07 -20.28
N GLY A 431 -4.31 0.94 -20.46
CA GLY A 431 -3.06 0.59 -21.11
C GLY A 431 -2.25 -0.46 -20.34
N THR A 432 -2.13 -0.31 -19.03
CA THR A 432 -1.46 -1.30 -18.16
C THR A 432 -2.16 -2.65 -18.21
N PHE A 433 -3.49 -2.67 -18.10
CA PHE A 433 -4.27 -3.90 -18.20
C PHE A 433 -4.12 -4.56 -19.58
N GLY A 434 -4.18 -3.76 -20.65
CA GLY A 434 -3.97 -4.23 -22.02
C GLY A 434 -2.59 -4.86 -22.24
N LEU A 435 -1.53 -4.25 -21.69
CA LEU A 435 -0.18 -4.83 -21.73
C LEU A 435 -0.12 -6.18 -21.01
N LEU A 436 -0.67 -6.26 -19.80
CA LEU A 436 -0.59 -7.48 -18.98
C LEU A 436 -1.38 -8.64 -19.61
N VAL A 437 -2.58 -8.38 -20.12
CA VAL A 437 -3.37 -9.37 -20.87
C VAL A 437 -2.63 -9.81 -22.14
N SER A 438 -2.03 -8.87 -22.87
CA SER A 438 -1.26 -9.18 -24.08
C SER A 438 -0.03 -10.05 -23.78
N SER A 439 0.68 -9.77 -22.69
CA SER A 439 1.82 -10.57 -22.24
C SER A 439 1.41 -11.99 -21.86
N VAL A 440 0.33 -12.14 -21.10
CA VAL A 440 -0.24 -13.45 -20.73
C VAL A 440 -0.67 -14.23 -21.97
N LEU A 441 -1.39 -13.59 -22.90
CA LEU A 441 -1.86 -14.24 -24.13
C LEU A 441 -0.67 -14.71 -24.99
N LEU A 442 0.36 -13.88 -25.11
CA LEU A 442 1.57 -14.22 -25.86
C LEU A 442 2.29 -15.42 -25.25
N GLU A 443 2.43 -15.46 -23.93
CA GLU A 443 3.05 -16.57 -23.21
C GLU A 443 2.28 -17.88 -23.41
N VAL A 444 0.95 -17.85 -23.26
CA VAL A 444 0.09 -19.01 -23.53
C VAL A 444 0.25 -19.49 -24.98
N CYS A 445 0.33 -18.57 -25.94
CA CYS A 445 0.53 -18.94 -27.33
C CYS A 445 1.92 -19.53 -27.59
N LEU A 446 2.97 -19.04 -26.93
CA LEU A 446 4.33 -19.59 -27.05
C LEU A 446 4.39 -21.04 -26.57
N GLN A 447 3.67 -21.35 -25.48
CA GLN A 447 3.58 -22.70 -24.92
C GLN A 447 2.81 -23.68 -25.84
N ILE A 448 1.81 -23.19 -26.58
CA ILE A 448 0.99 -24.02 -27.46
C ILE A 448 1.67 -24.20 -28.84
N ASN A 449 2.05 -23.10 -29.48
CA ASN A 449 2.63 -23.09 -30.81
C ASN A 449 3.42 -21.80 -31.09
N PRO A 450 4.74 -21.88 -31.38
CA PRO A 450 5.57 -20.71 -31.67
C PRO A 450 5.04 -19.83 -32.80
N TRP A 451 4.44 -20.41 -33.84
CA TRP A 451 3.85 -19.66 -34.95
C TRP A 451 2.59 -18.90 -34.54
N ALA A 452 1.76 -19.49 -33.66
CA ALA A 452 0.60 -18.79 -33.11
C ALA A 452 1.05 -17.56 -32.31
N ALA A 453 2.13 -17.69 -31.53
CA ALA A 453 2.71 -16.56 -30.80
C ALA A 453 3.19 -15.43 -31.72
N VAL A 454 3.84 -15.74 -32.84
CA VAL A 454 4.26 -14.73 -33.83
C VAL A 454 3.06 -13.97 -34.40
N VAL A 455 1.99 -14.68 -34.77
CA VAL A 455 0.76 -14.06 -35.29
C VAL A 455 0.12 -13.17 -34.22
N VAL A 456 0.00 -13.67 -32.99
CA VAL A 456 -0.57 -12.93 -31.86
C VAL A 456 0.28 -11.70 -31.52
N ALA A 457 1.60 -11.81 -31.53
CA ALA A 457 2.50 -10.67 -31.35
C ALA A 457 2.29 -9.60 -32.43
N GLY A 458 2.16 -10.00 -33.70
CA GLY A 458 1.87 -9.09 -34.80
C GLY A 458 0.54 -8.35 -34.61
N VAL A 459 -0.51 -9.05 -34.19
CA VAL A 459 -1.81 -8.46 -33.86
C VAL A 459 -1.70 -7.49 -32.68
N ILE A 460 -1.02 -7.87 -31.59
CA ILE A 460 -0.80 -7.02 -30.42
C ILE A 460 -0.07 -5.74 -30.82
N VAL A 461 1.00 -5.82 -31.62
CA VAL A 461 1.76 -4.66 -32.09
C VAL A 461 0.88 -3.77 -32.96
N PHE A 462 0.07 -4.34 -33.85
CA PHE A 462 -0.84 -3.58 -34.70
C PHE A 462 -1.92 -2.85 -33.89
N VAL A 463 -2.57 -3.55 -32.96
CA VAL A 463 -3.57 -2.99 -32.02
C VAL A 463 -2.96 -1.89 -31.17
N TRP A 464 -1.75 -2.12 -30.64
CA TRP A 464 -1.03 -1.14 -29.86
C TRP A 464 -0.68 0.11 -30.68
N TRP A 465 -0.19 -0.06 -31.92
CA TRP A 465 0.13 1.05 -32.80
C TRP A 465 -1.11 1.88 -33.15
N ARG A 466 -2.24 1.23 -33.46
CA ARG A 466 -3.47 1.90 -33.88
C ARG A 466 -4.19 2.60 -32.74
N TRP A 467 -4.27 1.98 -31.57
CA TRP A 467 -5.09 2.45 -30.45
C TRP A 467 -4.31 2.55 -29.12
N GLY A 468 -3.42 1.59 -28.87
CA GLY A 468 -2.67 1.50 -27.61
C GLY A 468 -1.70 2.65 -27.36
N ARG A 469 -1.16 3.32 -28.39
CA ARG A 469 -0.16 4.41 -28.21
C ARG A 469 -0.67 5.59 -27.39
N LYS A 470 -1.99 5.85 -27.40
CA LYS A 470 -2.61 6.89 -26.55
C LYS A 470 -2.69 6.45 -25.08
N GLN A 471 -2.76 5.15 -24.83
CA GLN A 471 -2.94 4.55 -23.52
C GLN A 471 -1.61 4.13 -22.87
N VAL A 472 -0.62 3.78 -23.69
CA VAL A 472 0.72 3.33 -23.33
C VAL A 472 1.70 4.03 -24.25
N TRP A 473 2.39 5.04 -23.72
CA TRP A 473 3.46 5.70 -24.45
C TRP A 473 4.82 5.22 -23.93
N LEU A 474 5.55 4.52 -24.79
CA LEU A 474 6.90 4.03 -24.55
C LEU A 474 7.91 4.98 -25.24
N PRO A 475 8.87 5.57 -24.51
CA PRO A 475 9.87 6.46 -25.10
C PRO A 475 10.83 5.67 -26.02
N TRP A 476 11.47 6.36 -26.95
CA TRP A 476 12.41 5.75 -27.91
C TRP A 476 13.52 4.92 -27.23
N ARG A 477 13.91 5.28 -26.00
CA ARG A 477 14.89 4.52 -25.20
C ARG A 477 14.48 3.09 -24.92
N PHE A 478 13.19 2.87 -24.60
CA PHE A 478 12.65 1.54 -24.40
C PHE A 478 12.78 0.71 -25.69
N TRP A 479 12.40 1.30 -26.82
CA TRP A 479 12.54 0.67 -28.13
C TRP A 479 14.01 0.41 -28.51
N GLY A 480 14.93 1.29 -28.10
CA GLY A 480 16.37 1.09 -28.28
C GLY A 480 16.88 -0.15 -27.55
N VAL A 481 16.46 -0.35 -26.28
CA VAL A 481 16.79 -1.56 -25.50
C VAL A 481 16.19 -2.80 -26.16
N LEU A 482 14.91 -2.76 -26.51
CA LEU A 482 14.24 -3.88 -27.19
C LEU A 482 14.97 -4.26 -28.50
N THR A 483 15.29 -3.27 -29.33
CA THR A 483 15.97 -3.46 -30.61
C THR A 483 17.36 -4.06 -30.41
N ALA A 484 18.14 -3.53 -29.46
CA ALA A 484 19.47 -4.06 -29.14
C ALA A 484 19.42 -5.55 -28.75
N GLY A 485 18.43 -5.94 -27.96
CA GLY A 485 18.25 -7.34 -27.59
C GLY A 485 17.83 -8.24 -28.75
N THR A 486 16.92 -7.77 -29.62
CA THR A 486 16.54 -8.53 -30.83
C THR A 486 17.72 -8.72 -31.79
N ILE A 487 18.58 -7.71 -31.96
CA ILE A 487 19.81 -7.81 -32.75
C ILE A 487 20.77 -8.82 -32.11
N GLY A 488 20.93 -8.77 -30.78
CA GLY A 488 21.75 -9.73 -30.04
C GLY A 488 21.30 -11.18 -30.25
N ALA A 489 19.99 -11.44 -30.13
CA ALA A 489 19.42 -12.76 -30.39
C ALA A 489 19.69 -13.24 -31.82
N TRP A 490 19.49 -12.36 -32.81
CA TRP A 490 19.73 -12.66 -34.22
C TRP A 490 21.20 -12.99 -34.50
N LEU A 491 22.13 -12.22 -33.93
CA LEU A 491 23.57 -12.43 -34.06
C LEU A 491 24.00 -13.78 -33.47
N MET A 492 23.50 -14.14 -32.29
CA MET A 492 23.78 -15.45 -31.69
C MET A 492 23.30 -16.59 -32.59
N GLN A 493 22.12 -16.44 -33.21
CA GLN A 493 21.53 -17.47 -34.06
C GLN A 493 22.29 -17.66 -35.38
N HIS A 494 22.83 -16.60 -35.99
CA HIS A 494 23.41 -16.66 -37.34
C HIS A 494 24.94 -16.64 -37.39
N TRP A 495 25.61 -16.07 -36.39
CA TRP A 495 27.05 -15.79 -36.44
C TRP A 495 27.86 -16.52 -35.37
N ALA A 496 27.23 -17.44 -34.62
CA ALA A 496 27.88 -18.24 -33.56
C ALA A 496 28.68 -17.40 -32.54
N ILE A 497 28.28 -16.14 -32.31
CA ILE A 497 28.95 -15.27 -31.34
C ILE A 497 28.74 -15.84 -29.93
N PRO A 498 29.77 -15.88 -29.07
CA PRO A 498 29.63 -16.34 -27.70
C PRO A 498 28.54 -15.59 -26.94
N GLU A 499 27.66 -16.33 -26.29
CA GLU A 499 26.51 -15.80 -25.55
C GLU A 499 26.90 -14.76 -24.49
N VAL A 500 28.02 -14.99 -23.80
CA VAL A 500 28.57 -14.07 -22.80
C VAL A 500 28.93 -12.72 -23.42
N ALA A 501 29.54 -12.72 -24.61
CA ALA A 501 29.95 -11.49 -25.29
C ALA A 501 28.73 -10.65 -25.71
N VAL A 502 27.70 -11.29 -26.28
CA VAL A 502 26.45 -10.62 -26.67
C VAL A 502 25.71 -10.06 -25.44
N SER A 503 25.70 -10.82 -24.33
CA SER A 503 25.07 -10.41 -23.07
C SER A 503 25.75 -9.18 -22.45
N LEU A 504 27.09 -9.14 -22.44
CA LEU A 504 27.87 -7.99 -21.97
C LEU A 504 27.63 -6.75 -22.85
N ALA A 505 27.66 -6.93 -24.19
CA ALA A 505 27.39 -5.85 -25.13
C ALA A 505 25.98 -5.26 -24.94
N PHE A 506 24.97 -6.12 -24.81
CA PHE A 506 23.59 -5.71 -24.55
C PHE A 506 23.44 -4.95 -23.21
N SER A 507 24.08 -5.44 -22.15
CA SER A 507 24.06 -4.79 -20.83
C SER A 507 24.65 -3.39 -20.89
N LEU A 508 25.79 -3.23 -21.58
CA LEU A 508 26.44 -1.93 -21.77
C LEU A 508 25.57 -0.96 -22.57
N VAL A 509 24.96 -1.43 -23.67
CA VAL A 509 24.02 -0.62 -24.47
C VAL A 509 22.81 -0.19 -23.63
N THR A 510 22.25 -1.09 -22.83
CA THR A 510 21.12 -0.80 -21.94
C THR A 510 21.48 0.28 -20.92
N LEU A 511 22.65 0.18 -20.27
CA LEU A 511 23.14 1.19 -19.34
C LEU A 511 23.35 2.55 -20.02
N VAL A 512 23.96 2.58 -21.20
CA VAL A 512 24.20 3.82 -21.97
C VAL A 512 22.88 4.49 -22.37
N LEU A 513 21.89 3.73 -22.82
CA LEU A 513 20.58 4.26 -23.19
C LEU A 513 19.83 4.83 -21.99
N LEU A 514 20.01 4.27 -20.80
CA LEU A 514 19.35 4.71 -19.57
C LEU A 514 20.07 5.87 -18.86
N TRP A 515 21.40 5.98 -18.98
CA TRP A 515 22.20 6.98 -18.26
C TRP A 515 22.04 8.41 -18.79
N LYS A 516 21.83 8.59 -20.10
CA LYS A 516 22.19 9.82 -20.85
C LYS A 516 21.48 11.16 -20.50
N ASP A 517 20.73 11.30 -19.41
CA ASP A 517 20.12 12.57 -18.99
C ASP A 517 20.37 12.91 -17.51
N LYS A 518 21.64 13.06 -17.13
CA LYS A 518 21.96 13.97 -16.02
C LYS A 518 22.42 15.30 -16.58
#